data_AF-A0A7C3R121-F1
#
_entry.id   AF-A0A7C3R121-F1
#
_cell.length_a   1.000
_cell.length_b   1.000
_cell.length_c   1.000
_cell.angle_alpha   90.00
_cell.angle_beta   90.00
_cell.angle_gamma   90.00
#
_symmetry.space_group_name_H-M   'P 1'
#
loop_
_entity.id
_entity.type
_entity.pdbx_description
1 polymer ?
#
loop_
_entity_poly.entity_id
_entity_poly.type
_entity_poly.pdbx_seq_one_letter_code
_entity_poly.pdbx_strand_id
1 'polypeptide(L)' 'MKVPLKRVNEYEWEIPSSYKSCMRVPAIIFADDFLISKMSEDLTLEQAANVG' A
#
# COMPACT_ATOMS: atom_id res chain seq x y z
N MET A 1 -3.71 2.97 11.13
CA MET A 1 -4.91 2.85 10.24
C MET A 1 -4.68 1.71 9.26
N LYS A 2 -5.70 0.94 8.81
CA LYS A 2 -5.47 -0.11 7.78
C LYS A 2 -5.35 0.55 6.41
N VAL A 3 -4.26 0.29 5.70
CA VAL A 3 -4.05 0.76 4.32
C VAL A 3 -4.97 -0.02 3.39
N PRO A 4 -5.78 0.63 2.55
CA PRO A 4 -6.59 -0.05 1.55
C PRO A 4 -5.66 -0.59 0.46
N LEU A 5 -5.46 -1.90 0.45
CA LEU A 5 -4.73 -2.62 -0.60
C LEU A 5 -5.74 -3.28 -1.54
N LYS A 6 -5.64 -3.00 -2.83
CA LYS A 6 -6.46 -3.60 -3.87
C LYS A 6 -5.62 -4.56 -4.70
N ARG A 7 -5.93 -5.86 -4.66
CA ARG A 7 -5.21 -6.85 -5.48
C ARG A 7 -5.54 -6.61 -6.96
N VAL A 8 -4.54 -6.30 -7.76
CA VAL A 8 -4.65 -6.15 -9.23
C VAL A 8 -4.20 -7.45 -9.91
N ASN A 9 -3.21 -8.14 -9.34
CA ASN A 9 -2.68 -9.39 -9.89
C ASN A 9 -2.20 -10.34 -8.77
N GLU A 10 -1.69 -11.52 -9.12
CA GLU A 10 -1.22 -12.52 -8.14
C GLU A 10 -0.14 -11.96 -7.20
N TYR A 11 0.75 -11.12 -7.72
CA TYR A 11 1.82 -10.46 -6.98
C TYR A 11 1.73 -8.93 -7.01
N GLU A 12 0.61 -8.36 -7.47
CA GLU A 12 0.47 -6.91 -7.66
C GLU A 12 -0.68 -6.35 -6.83
N TRP A 13 -0.35 -5.34 -6.02
CA TRP A 13 -1.26 -4.69 -5.11
C TRP A 13 -1.23 -3.18 -5.33
N GLU A 14 -2.40 -2.58 -5.51
CA GLU A 14 -2.54 -1.15 -5.70
C GLU A 14 -3.02 -0.49 -4.40
N ILE A 15 -2.34 0.58 -4.00
CA ILE A 15 -2.82 1.52 -3.00
C ILE A 15 -3.46 2.69 -3.75
N PRO A 16 -4.77 2.92 -3.54
CA PRO A 16 -5.44 4.03 -4.19
C PRO A 16 -4.87 5.35 -3.64
N SER A 17 -4.62 6.30 -4.54
CA SER A 17 -4.19 7.66 -4.19
C SER A 17 -5.17 8.38 -3.27
N SER A 18 -6.43 7.93 -3.21
CA SER A 18 -7.44 8.43 -2.28
C SER A 18 -7.15 8.08 -0.81
N TYR A 19 -6.19 7.18 -0.53
CA TYR A 19 -5.84 6.82 0.85
C TYR A 19 -5.23 8.00 1.62
N LYS A 20 -4.45 8.84 0.94
CA LYS A 20 -3.83 10.01 1.54
C LYS A 20 -3.94 11.18 0.58
N SER A 21 -4.52 12.30 1.01
CA SER A 21 -4.68 13.49 0.16
C SER A 21 -3.37 14.05 -0.41
N CYS A 22 -2.21 13.64 0.10
CA CYS A 22 -0.90 13.99 -0.46
C CYS A 22 -0.51 13.15 -1.70
N MET A 23 -1.14 11.99 -1.93
CA MET A 23 -0.84 11.13 -3.06
C MET A 23 -1.54 11.62 -4.33
N ARG A 24 -0.76 12.06 -5.31
CA ARG A 24 -1.27 12.43 -6.65
C ARG A 24 -1.41 11.25 -7.62
N VAL A 25 -0.76 10.12 -7.31
CA VAL A 25 -0.73 8.92 -8.14
C VAL A 25 -0.96 7.68 -7.26
N PRO A 26 -1.65 6.64 -7.76
CA PRO A 26 -1.74 5.36 -7.06
C PRO A 26 -0.36 4.71 -6.96
N ALA A 27 -0.11 3.96 -5.89
CA ALA A 27 1.13 3.23 -5.70
C ALA A 27 0.90 1.74 -5.97
N ILE A 28 1.77 1.12 -6.78
CA ILE A 28 1.74 -0.32 -7.05
C ILE A 28 2.84 -0.98 -6.23
N ILE A 29 2.49 -2.01 -5.48
CA ILE A 29 3.37 -2.81 -4.65
C ILE A 29 3.42 -4.21 -5.24
N PHE A 30 4.64 -4.69 -5.47
CA PHE A 30 4.90 -6.05 -5.92
C PHE A 30 5.26 -6.92 -4.73
N ALA A 31 4.34 -7.79 -4.32
CA ALA A 31 4.49 -8.61 -3.14
C ALA A 31 3.51 -9.80 -3.16
N ASP A 32 3.93 -10.91 -2.57
CA ASP A 32 3.06 -12.04 -2.29
C ASP A 32 2.12 -11.78 -1.10
N ASP A 33 1.08 -12.61 -0.96
CA ASP A 33 0.08 -12.51 0.10
C ASP A 33 0.70 -12.51 1.52
N PHE A 34 1.81 -13.22 1.72
CA PHE A 34 2.48 -13.32 3.02
C PHE A 34 3.23 -12.01 3.36
N LEU A 35 3.98 -11.46 2.40
CA LEU A 35 4.67 -10.18 2.53
C LEU A 35 3.68 -9.04 2.75
N ILE A 36 2.57 -9.01 2.00
CA ILE A 36 1.54 -7.97 2.13
C ILE A 36 0.82 -8.04 3.47
N SER A 37 0.53 -9.25 3.96
CA SER A 37 -0.05 -9.42 5.28
C SER A 37 0.89 -8.89 6.36
N LYS A 38 2.19 -9.14 6.24
CA LYS A 38 3.22 -8.59 7.15
C LYS A 38 3.33 -7.07 7.05
N MET A 39 3.40 -6.51 5.85
CA MET A 39 3.49 -5.06 5.63
C MET A 39 2.25 -4.31 6.10
N SER A 40 1.06 -4.92 6.01
CA SER A 40 -0.18 -4.33 6.53
C SER A 40 -0.24 -4.30 8.06
N GLU A 41 0.52 -5.16 8.76
CA GLU A 41 0.63 -5.16 10.22
C GLU A 41 1.66 -4.13 10.72
N ASP A 42 2.72 -3.87 9.96
CA ASP A 42 3.95 -3.24 10.47
C ASP A 42 4.06 -1.70 10.37
N LEU A 43 2.98 -0.94 10.11
CA LEU A 43 2.98 0.55 10.04
C LEU A 43 4.01 1.18 9.05
N THR A 44 4.79 0.38 8.32
CA THR A 44 5.80 0.81 7.35
C THR A 44 5.20 1.62 6.22
N LEU A 45 3.97 1.30 5.83
CA LEU A 45 3.21 2.04 4.82
C LEU A 45 2.80 3.46 5.29
N GLU A 46 2.58 3.69 6.60
CA GLU A 46 2.28 5.04 7.11
C GLU A 46 3.50 5.96 7.04
N GLN A 47 4.71 5.44 7.30
CA GLN A 47 5.95 6.22 7.17
C GLN A 47 6.29 6.53 5.71
N ALA A 48 6.13 5.58 4.80
CA ALA A 48 6.34 5.82 3.37
C ALA A 48 5.42 6.92 2.83
N ALA A 49 4.19 7.01 3.34
CA ALA A 49 3.25 8.04 2.94
C ALA A 49 3.58 9.43 3.51
N ASN A 50 4.45 9.56 4.52
CA ASN A 50 4.83 10.84 5.16
C ASN A 50 6.07 11.52 4.54
N VAL A 51 6.79 10.84 3.65
CA VAL A 51 8.02 11.38 3.01
C VAL A 51 7.73 12.02 1.63
N GLY A 52 6.46 12.08 1.21
CA GLY A 52 6.03 12.72 -0.05
C GLY A 52 5.27 14.01 0.16
#